data_AF-A0A7T1HWM9-F1
#
_entry.id   AF-A0A7T1HWM9-F1
#
_cell.length_a   1.000
_cell.length_b   1.000
_cell.length_c   1.000
_cell.angle_alpha   90.00
_cell.angle_beta   90.00
_cell.angle_gamma   90.00
#
_symmetry.space_group_name_H-M   'P 1'
#
loop_
_entity.id
_entity.type
_entity.pdbx_description
1 polymer ?
#
loop_
_entity_poly.entity_id
_entity_poly.type
_entity_poly.pdbx_seq_one_letter_code
_entity_poly.pdbx_strand_id
1 'polypeptide(L)' 'MAAPSSPSVALRTFVALTPLLGTVLFPLVVALLMVRHGIGTGVLAAVVLGSVWFVTMLRTAEMPGHD' A
#
# COMPACT_ATOMS: atom_id res chain seq x y z
N MET A 1 -19.63 -2.79 27.97
CA MET A 1 -19.21 -1.86 26.90
C MET A 1 -17.70 -1.73 27.01
N ALA A 2 -16.93 -2.42 26.16
CA ALA A 2 -15.47 -2.38 26.22
C ALA A 2 -14.99 -1.06 25.60
N ALA A 3 -14.08 -0.35 26.27
CA ALA A 3 -13.54 0.91 25.79
C ALA A 3 -12.72 0.71 24.49
N PRO A 4 -12.74 1.65 23.52
CA PRO A 4 -11.93 1.54 22.31
C PRO A 4 -10.43 1.60 22.67
N SER A 5 -9.66 0.60 22.23
CA SER A 5 -8.21 0.58 22.36
C SER A 5 -7.59 1.57 21.37
N SER A 6 -6.98 2.65 21.86
CA SER A 6 -6.30 3.64 21.02
C SER A 6 -5.29 2.97 20.09
N PRO A 7 -5.30 3.27 18.77
CA PRO A 7 -4.29 2.75 17.86
C PRO A 7 -2.90 3.19 18.29
N SER A 8 -1.95 2.25 18.26
CA SER A 8 -0.57 2.57 18.61
C SER A 8 -0.01 3.62 17.66
N VAL A 9 0.76 4.58 18.18
CA VAL A 9 1.46 5.61 17.40
C VAL A 9 2.29 4.97 16.27
N ALA A 10 2.89 3.81 16.55
CA ALA A 10 3.66 3.03 15.58
C ALA A 10 2.82 2.58 14.37
N LEU A 11 1.57 2.14 14.58
CA LEU A 11 0.67 1.74 13.50
C LEU A 11 0.30 2.93 12.60
N ARG A 12 0.00 4.10 13.18
CA ARG A 12 -0.25 5.33 12.39
C ARG A 12 0.96 5.75 11.57
N THR A 13 2.15 5.73 12.16
CA THR A 13 3.39 6.08 11.46
C THR A 13 3.68 5.07 10.33
N PHE A 14 3.47 3.78 10.56
CA PHE A 14 3.65 2.75 9.55
C PHE A 14 2.68 2.93 8.36
N VAL A 15 1.40 3.15 8.63
CA VAL A 15 0.39 3.40 7.58
C VAL A 15 0.69 4.68 6.81
N ALA A 16 1.19 5.74 7.46
CA ALA A 16 1.54 7.00 6.80
C ALA A 16 2.80 6.90 5.91
N LEU A 17 3.77 6.04 6.28
CA LEU A 17 4.97 5.80 5.48
C LEU A 17 4.72 4.91 4.27
N THR A 18 3.74 4.01 4.38
CA THR A 18 3.35 3.09 3.32
C THR A 18 3.15 3.85 1.99
N PRO A 19 2.21 4.81 1.84
CA PRO A 19 1.96 5.47 0.55
C PRO A 19 3.17 6.22 0.00
N LEU A 20 4.04 6.79 0.85
CA LEU A 20 5.31 7.41 0.44
C LEU A 20 6.28 6.40 -0.19
N LEU A 21 6.38 5.20 0.39
CA LEU A 21 7.18 4.13 -0.21
C LEU A 21 6.56 3.67 -1.53
N GLY A 22 5.24 3.50 -1.56
CA GLY A 22 4.50 3.12 -2.75
C GLY A 22 4.73 4.08 -3.92
N THR A 23 4.65 5.39 -3.71
CA THR A 23 4.78 6.38 -4.80
C THR A 23 6.15 6.39 -5.46
N VAL A 24 7.22 6.07 -4.72
CA VAL A 24 8.59 6.06 -5.27
C VAL A 24 8.96 4.67 -5.80
N LEU A 25 8.79 3.63 -4.99
CA LEU A 25 9.21 2.27 -5.35
C LEU A 25 8.38 1.67 -6.47
N PHE A 26 7.07 1.90 -6.49
CA PHE A 26 6.17 1.30 -7.49
C PHE A 26 6.54 1.66 -8.93
N PRO A 27 6.66 2.96 -9.33
CA PRO A 27 7.03 3.29 -10.70
C PRO A 27 8.43 2.82 -11.08
N LEU A 28 9.38 2.82 -10.14
CA LEU A 28 10.74 2.31 -10.37
C LEU A 28 10.74 0.81 -10.65
N VAL A 29 10.05 0.02 -9.83
CA VAL A 29 9.96 -1.43 -10.01
C VAL A 29 9.24 -1.77 -11.32
N VAL A 30 8.13 -1.11 -11.62
CA VAL A 30 7.38 -1.33 -12.86
C VAL A 30 8.24 -0.96 -14.08
N ALA A 31 8.87 0.22 -14.10
CA ALA A 31 9.73 0.63 -15.19
C ALA A 31 10.92 -0.31 -15.37
N LEU A 32 11.55 -0.75 -14.28
CA LEU A 32 12.64 -1.71 -14.33
C LEU A 32 12.20 -3.06 -14.91
N LEU A 33 11.02 -3.56 -14.51
CA LEU A 33 10.46 -4.80 -15.07
C LEU A 33 10.11 -4.65 -16.55
N MET A 34 9.59 -3.49 -16.97
CA MET A 34 9.34 -3.20 -18.38
C MET A 34 10.62 -3.22 -19.22
N VAL A 35 11.69 -2.59 -18.72
CA VAL A 35 12.99 -2.53 -19.41
C VAL A 35 13.67 -3.89 -19.46
N ARG A 36 13.58 -4.70 -18.40
CA ARG A 36 14.32 -5.96 -18.27
C ARG A 36 13.58 -7.19 -18.78
N HIS A 37 12.25 -7.21 -18.65
CA HIS A 37 11.41 -8.39 -18.90
C HIS A 37 10.24 -8.09 -19.85
N GLY A 38 10.21 -6.92 -20.46
CA GLY A 38 9.19 -6.49 -21.41
C GLY A 38 7.94 -5.89 -20.77
N ILE A 39 7.13 -5.23 -21.61
CA ILE A 39 5.98 -4.43 -21.19
C ILE A 39 4.95 -5.28 -20.45
N GLY A 40 4.61 -6.47 -20.97
CA GLY A 40 3.60 -7.36 -20.37
C GLY A 40 3.91 -7.72 -18.92
N THR A 41 5.17 -8.05 -18.62
CA THR A 41 5.63 -8.37 -17.25
C THR A 41 5.50 -7.17 -16.32
N GLY A 42 5.88 -5.97 -16.79
CA GLY A 42 5.74 -4.74 -16.03
C GLY A 42 4.29 -4.38 -15.73
N VAL A 43 3.39 -4.52 -16.73
CA VAL A 43 1.95 -4.29 -16.55
C VAL A 43 1.34 -5.28 -15.56
N LEU A 44 1.63 -6.58 -15.71
CA LEU A 44 1.14 -7.60 -14.78
C LEU A 44 1.61 -7.33 -13.35
N ALA A 45 2.90 -7.01 -13.18
CA ALA A 45 3.45 -6.67 -11.87
C ALA A 45 2.80 -5.42 -11.28
N ALA A 46 2.54 -4.39 -12.07
CA ALA A 46 1.83 -3.19 -11.62
C ALA A 46 0.43 -3.54 -11.08
N VAL A 47 -0.33 -4.37 -11.81
CA VAL A 47 -1.67 -4.78 -11.41
C VAL A 47 -1.61 -5.60 -10.12
N VAL A 48 -0.74 -6.61 -10.03
CA VAL A 48 -0.66 -7.50 -8.87
C VAL A 48 -0.17 -6.74 -7.64
N LEU A 49 0.95 -6.02 -7.74
CA LEU A 49 1.52 -5.26 -6.62
C LEU A 49 0.56 -4.16 -6.16
N GLY A 50 -0.05 -3.43 -7.09
CA GLY A 50 -1.01 -2.38 -6.79
C GLY A 50 -2.26 -2.94 -6.09
N SER A 51 -2.76 -4.09 -6.52
CA SER A 51 -3.90 -4.75 -5.88
C SER A 51 -3.58 -5.21 -4.47
N VAL A 52 -2.44 -5.89 -4.26
CA VAL A 52 -1.99 -6.33 -2.93
C VAL A 52 -1.83 -5.12 -1.99
N TRP A 53 -1.22 -4.06 -2.50
CA TRP A 53 -1.01 -2.83 -1.76
C TRP A 53 -2.32 -2.14 -1.38
N PHE A 54 -3.26 -2.05 -2.32
CA PHE A 54 -4.57 -1.47 -2.10
C PHE A 54 -5.37 -2.25 -1.05
N VAL A 55 -5.36 -3.58 -1.12
CA VAL A 55 -5.99 -4.44 -0.09
C VAL A 55 -5.35 -4.24 1.27
N THR A 56 -4.03 -4.09 1.33
CA THR A 56 -3.31 -3.82 2.57
C THR A 56 -3.73 -2.48 3.16
N MET A 57 -3.78 -1.43 2.32
CA MET A 57 -4.28 -0.11 2.68
C MET A 57 -5.71 -0.15 3.21
N LEU A 58 -6.62 -0.85 2.53
CA LEU A 58 -8.01 -1.02 2.97
C LEU A 58 -8.12 -1.71 4.33
N ARG A 59 -7.29 -2.72 4.59
CA ARG A 59 -7.26 -3.41 5.90
C ARG A 59 -6.73 -2.53 7.02
N THR A 60 -5.85 -1.59 6.70
CA THR A 60 -5.29 -0.64 7.67
C THR A 60 -6.06 0.68 7.76
N ALA A 61 -7.03 0.90 6.88
CA ALA A 61 -7.86 2.09 6.88
C ALA A 61 -8.82 2.02 8.06
N GLU A 62 -8.43 2.61 9.18
CA GLU A 62 -9.38 3.00 10.22
C GLU A 62 -10.33 4.04 9.60
N MET A 63 -11.60 3.68 9.38
CA MET A 63 -12.61 4.65 8.96
C MET A 63 -12.86 5.59 10.15
N PRO A 64 -12.56 6.90 10.06
CA PRO A 64 -12.91 7.83 11.12
C PRO A 64 -14.43 8.06 11.07
N GLY A 65 -15.16 7.45 12.01
CA GLY A 65 -16.59 7.66 12.21
C GLY A 65 -17.42 6.39 12.15
N HIS A 66 -17.54 5.71 13.28
CA HIS A 66 -18.83 5.19 13.75
C HIS A 66 -18.81 5.27 15.28
N ASP A 67 -18.97 6.51 15.77
CA ASP A 67 -19.93 6.87 16.82
C ASP A 67 -20.86 7.92 16.20
#